data_AF-A0A6F9AWK6-F1
#
_entry.id   AF-A0A6F9AWK6-F1
#
_cell.length_a   1.000
_cell.length_b   1.000
_cell.length_c   1.000
_cell.angle_alpha   90.00
_cell.angle_beta   90.00
_cell.angle_gamma   90.00
#
_symmetry.space_group_name_H-M   'P 1'
#
loop_
_entity.id
_entity.type
_entity.pdbx_description
1 polymer ?
#
loop_
_entity_poly.entity_id
_entity_poly.type
_entity_poly.pdbx_seq_one_letter_code
_entity_poly.pdbx_strand_id
1 'polypeptide(L)'
;MTAKRAGLITDSYKVVKRSRREEKREKRAPSPPQKDAEPRPLTARDKELQELRQFDLDWRYGPCTGISRLQRWERAAQHGDKELQELRQFDLDWRYGPCTGISRLQRWERAAQHGLNPPQEIRDMLLSADTDPDYTHWYYEQ
;
A
#
# COMPACT_ATOMS: atom_id res chain seq x y z
N MET A 1 -29.71 -37.05 31.39
CA MET A 1 -29.52 -36.10 30.26
C MET A 1 -28.11 -36.26 29.75
N THR A 2 -27.90 -36.89 28.59
CA THR A 2 -26.55 -37.12 28.04
C THR A 2 -26.29 -36.13 26.90
N ALA A 3 -25.33 -35.22 27.11
CA ALA A 3 -24.91 -34.23 26.13
C ALA A 3 -24.09 -34.91 25.01
N LYS A 4 -24.52 -34.75 23.76
CA LYS A 4 -23.79 -35.23 22.58
C LYS A 4 -22.62 -34.27 22.31
N ARG A 5 -21.39 -34.72 22.55
CA ARG A 5 -20.19 -34.03 22.06
C ARG A 5 -20.19 -34.12 20.53
N ALA A 6 -20.32 -32.99 19.85
CA ALA A 6 -20.11 -32.91 18.41
C ALA A 6 -18.68 -33.38 18.09
N GLY A 7 -18.57 -34.40 17.25
CA GLY A 7 -17.28 -34.98 16.87
C GLY A 7 -16.37 -33.93 16.26
N LEU A 8 -15.13 -33.85 16.75
CA LEU A 8 -14.08 -33.14 16.04
C LEU A 8 -13.91 -33.80 14.68
N ILE A 9 -13.79 -32.99 13.62
CA ILE A 9 -13.45 -33.47 12.29
C ILE A 9 -11.98 -33.90 12.34
N THR A 10 -11.73 -35.11 12.83
CA THR A 10 -10.42 -35.76 12.72
C THR A 10 -10.29 -36.22 11.28
N ASP A 11 -9.77 -35.31 10.47
CA ASP A 11 -8.74 -35.60 9.48
C ASP A 11 -8.77 -37.01 8.87
N SER A 12 -9.79 -37.28 8.05
CA SER A 12 -9.81 -38.44 7.17
C SER A 12 -9.47 -38.01 5.75
N TYR A 13 -8.34 -37.33 5.53
CA TYR A 13 -7.74 -37.37 4.21
C TYR A 13 -7.12 -38.76 4.03
N LYS A 14 -7.49 -39.44 2.95
CA LYS A 14 -6.75 -40.62 2.51
C LYS A 14 -5.48 -40.14 1.82
N VAL A 15 -4.33 -40.34 2.47
CA VAL A 15 -3.03 -40.25 1.77
C VAL A 15 -2.98 -41.36 0.73
N VAL A 16 -3.30 -41.03 -0.51
CA VAL A 16 -2.96 -41.89 -1.64
C VAL A 16 -1.44 -41.85 -1.76
N LYS A 17 -0.77 -42.92 -1.34
CA LYS A 17 0.62 -43.15 -1.76
C LYS A 17 0.62 -43.34 -3.26
N ARG A 18 0.97 -42.28 -3.98
CA ARG A 18 1.23 -42.32 -5.42
C ARG A 18 2.37 -43.32 -5.62
N SER A 19 2.05 -44.49 -6.17
CA SER A 19 3.06 -45.46 -6.56
C SER A 19 3.99 -44.78 -7.57
N ARG A 20 5.30 -44.90 -7.34
CA ARG A 20 6.32 -44.45 -8.27
C ARG A 20 6.26 -45.36 -9.50
N ARG A 21 5.38 -45.03 -10.45
CA ARG A 21 5.46 -45.58 -11.80
C ARG A 21 6.74 -45.01 -12.40
N GLU A 22 7.74 -45.86 -12.59
CA GLU A 22 8.93 -45.52 -13.37
C GLU A 22 8.52 -45.38 -14.84
N GLU A 23 7.96 -44.23 -15.19
CA GLU A 23 8.07 -43.76 -16.56
C GLU A 23 9.54 -43.46 -16.80
N LYS A 24 10.16 -44.27 -17.66
CA LYS A 24 11.47 -44.04 -18.26
C LYS A 24 11.39 -42.70 -18.98
N ARG A 25 11.62 -41.63 -18.21
CA ARG A 25 11.73 -40.25 -18.68
C ARG A 25 12.96 -40.24 -19.57
N GLU A 26 12.74 -40.28 -20.88
CA GLU A 26 13.75 -39.81 -21.82
C GLU A 26 14.17 -38.43 -21.31
N LYS A 27 15.42 -38.36 -20.87
CA LYS A 27 16.03 -37.14 -20.36
C LYS A 27 16.11 -36.19 -21.55
N ARG A 28 15.04 -35.44 -21.83
CA ARG A 28 15.18 -34.17 -22.52
C ARG A 28 16.17 -33.38 -21.67
N ALA A 29 17.33 -33.10 -22.27
CA ALA A 29 18.39 -32.36 -21.65
C ALA A 29 17.79 -31.07 -21.03
N PRO A 30 18.28 -30.64 -19.86
CA PRO A 30 17.96 -29.30 -19.39
C PRO A 30 18.35 -28.33 -20.51
N SER A 31 17.39 -27.51 -20.97
CA SER A 31 17.71 -26.40 -21.85
C SER A 31 18.90 -25.64 -21.24
N PRO A 32 19.92 -25.28 -22.03
CA PRO A 32 21.08 -24.56 -21.52
C PRO A 32 20.62 -23.35 -20.69
N PRO A 33 21.22 -23.08 -19.51
CA PRO A 33 20.97 -21.83 -18.82
C PRO A 33 21.36 -20.71 -19.79
N GLN A 34 20.38 -19.96 -20.27
CA GLN A 34 20.60 -18.81 -21.12
C GLN A 34 21.39 -17.79 -20.29
N LYS A 35 22.72 -17.81 -20.43
CA LYS A 35 23.64 -16.94 -19.68
C LYS A 35 23.73 -15.51 -20.23
N ASP A 36 23.08 -15.23 -21.36
CA ASP A 36 23.16 -13.90 -22.00
C ASP A 36 21.78 -13.48 -22.53
N ALA A 37 20.75 -13.54 -21.68
CA ALA A 37 19.47 -12.90 -21.98
C ALA A 37 19.53 -11.45 -21.51
N GLU A 38 19.82 -10.53 -22.43
CA GLU A 38 19.47 -9.11 -22.30
C GLU A 38 18.09 -9.01 -21.61
N PRO A 39 17.95 -8.20 -20.54
CA PRO A 39 16.69 -8.10 -19.82
C PRO A 39 15.60 -7.68 -20.79
N ARG A 40 14.71 -8.62 -21.16
CA ARG A 40 13.57 -8.31 -22.02
C ARG A 40 12.81 -7.15 -21.37
N PRO A 41 12.53 -6.06 -22.11
CA PRO A 41 11.79 -4.95 -21.56
C PRO A 41 10.46 -5.48 -21.04
N LEU A 42 10.14 -5.15 -19.78
CA LEU A 42 8.92 -5.59 -19.12
C LEU A 42 7.72 -5.19 -19.98
N THR A 43 6.83 -6.15 -20.24
CA THR A 43 5.57 -5.85 -20.92
C THR A 43 4.73 -4.93 -20.03
N ALA A 44 3.77 -4.21 -20.61
CA ALA A 44 2.85 -3.37 -19.83
C ALA A 44 2.16 -4.17 -18.70
N ARG A 45 1.82 -5.44 -18.98
CA ARG A 45 1.21 -6.34 -18.00
C ARG A 45 2.16 -6.72 -16.86
N ASP A 46 3.45 -6.90 -17.15
CA ASP A 46 4.45 -7.21 -16.12
C ASP A 46 4.71 -6.03 -15.21
N LYS A 47 4.70 -4.80 -15.76
CA LYS A 47 4.81 -3.56 -14.99
C LYS A 47 3.63 -3.38 -14.04
N GLU A 48 2.41 -3.55 -14.55
CA GLU A 48 1.19 -3.49 -13.75
C GLU A 48 1.21 -4.51 -12.59
N LEU A 49 1.63 -5.76 -12.85
CA LEU A 49 1.81 -6.79 -11.81
C LEU A 49 2.91 -6.45 -10.80
N GLN A 50 3.94 -5.75 -11.23
CA GLN A 50 5.03 -5.32 -10.36
C GLN A 50 4.58 -4.19 -9.44
N GLU A 51 3.88 -3.19 -9.97
CA GLU A 51 3.27 -2.11 -9.18
C GLU A 51 2.29 -2.67 -8.14
N LEU A 52 1.45 -3.61 -8.55
CA LEU A 52 0.50 -4.26 -7.63
C LEU A 52 1.20 -5.00 -6.49
N ARG A 53 2.31 -5.69 -6.80
CA ARG A 53 3.15 -6.35 -5.80
C ARG A 53 3.89 -5.36 -4.91
N GLN A 54 4.39 -4.26 -5.47
CA GLN A 54 5.03 -3.21 -4.69
C GLN A 54 4.05 -2.61 -3.69
N PHE A 55 2.82 -2.35 -4.09
CA PHE A 55 1.76 -1.90 -3.18
C PHE A 55 1.46 -2.93 -2.08
N ASP A 56 1.41 -4.23 -2.41
CA ASP A 56 1.20 -5.30 -1.42
C ASP A 56 2.39 -5.46 -0.46
N LEU A 57 3.59 -5.08 -0.88
CA LEU A 57 4.81 -5.11 -0.09
C LEU A 57 5.03 -3.82 0.70
N ASP A 58 4.38 -2.72 0.31
CA ASP A 58 4.55 -1.46 1.02
C ASP A 58 4.04 -1.59 2.46
N TRP A 59 4.89 -1.15 3.38
CA TRP A 59 4.70 -1.20 4.82
C TRP A 59 4.09 0.10 5.35
N ARG A 60 4.01 1.15 4.49
CA ARG A 60 3.40 2.44 4.81
C ARG A 60 1.99 2.31 5.39
N TYR A 61 1.22 1.34 4.91
CA TYR A 61 -0.15 1.06 5.39
C TYR A 61 -0.22 -0.14 6.35
N GLY A 62 0.90 -0.53 6.98
CA GLY A 62 0.99 -1.57 8.01
C GLY A 62 1.23 -2.99 7.48
N PRO A 63 1.47 -3.97 8.38
CA PRO A 63 1.89 -5.32 8.01
C PRO A 63 0.80 -6.06 7.23
N CYS A 64 1.18 -6.80 6.18
CA CYS A 64 0.28 -7.68 5.40
C CYS A 64 -0.03 -9.01 6.10
N THR A 65 0.57 -9.28 7.25
CA THR A 65 0.42 -10.55 7.98
C THR A 65 -0.95 -10.66 8.62
N GLY A 66 -1.69 -11.72 8.29
CA GLY A 66 -2.95 -12.06 8.97
C GLY A 66 -4.15 -11.17 8.62
N ILE A 67 -4.07 -10.37 7.54
CA ILE A 67 -5.18 -9.54 7.05
C ILE A 67 -5.44 -9.79 5.56
N SER A 68 -6.68 -9.61 5.12
CA SER A 68 -7.04 -9.71 3.71
C SER A 68 -6.60 -8.47 2.91
N ARG A 69 -6.55 -8.61 1.57
CA ARG A 69 -6.27 -7.48 0.66
C ARG A 69 -7.29 -6.33 0.86
N LEU A 70 -8.56 -6.67 1.08
CA LEU A 70 -9.63 -5.70 1.33
C LEU A 70 -9.41 -4.95 2.65
N GLN A 71 -9.10 -5.66 3.73
CA GLN A 71 -8.82 -5.04 5.03
C GLN A 71 -7.59 -4.12 4.99
N ARG A 72 -6.59 -4.47 4.18
CA ARG A 72 -5.43 -3.60 3.93
C ARG A 72 -5.84 -2.34 3.17
N TRP A 73 -6.69 -2.44 2.15
CA TRP A 73 -7.22 -1.29 1.42
C TRP A 73 -8.06 -0.36 2.30
N GLU A 74 -8.95 -0.91 3.14
CA GLU A 74 -9.74 -0.12 4.09
C GLU A 74 -8.84 0.68 5.04
N ARG A 75 -7.75 0.07 5.55
CA ARG A 75 -6.78 0.76 6.40
C ARG A 75 -6.01 1.85 5.64
N ALA A 76 -5.60 1.58 4.40
CA ALA A 76 -4.91 2.58 3.58
C ALA A 76 -5.83 3.78 3.28
N ALA A 77 -7.10 3.54 3.00
CA ALA A 77 -8.12 4.57 2.84
C ALA A 77 -8.27 5.41 4.12
N GLN A 78 -8.40 4.75 5.28
CA GLN A 78 -8.45 5.45 6.59
C GLN A 78 -7.21 6.29 6.87
N HIS A 79 -6.02 5.84 6.43
CA HIS A 79 -4.79 6.60 6.58
C HIS A 79 -4.82 7.88 5.74
N GLY A 80 -5.23 7.79 4.47
CA GLY A 80 -5.40 8.96 3.60
C GLY A 80 -6.45 9.93 4.13
N ASP A 81 -7.58 9.41 4.63
CA ASP A 81 -8.62 10.23 5.27
C ASP A 81 -8.10 11.01 6.48
N LYS A 82 -7.21 10.38 7.27
CA LYS A 82 -6.58 10.98 8.44
C LYS A 82 -5.59 12.08 8.06
N GLU A 83 -4.72 11.84 7.07
CA GLU A 83 -3.80 12.85 6.54
C GLU A 83 -4.57 14.08 6.03
N LEU A 84 -5.62 13.86 5.23
CA LEU A 84 -6.52 14.92 4.76
C LEU A 84 -7.21 15.64 5.92
N GLN A 85 -7.58 14.93 6.99
CA GLN A 85 -8.16 15.55 8.18
C GLN A 85 -7.16 16.42 8.93
N GLU A 86 -5.88 16.04 9.01
CA GLU A 86 -4.81 16.85 9.59
C GLU A 86 -4.54 18.10 8.74
N LEU A 87 -4.53 17.96 7.42
CA LEU A 87 -4.44 19.10 6.49
C LEU A 87 -5.62 20.06 6.64
N ARG A 88 -6.85 19.55 6.78
CA ARG A 88 -8.04 20.40 7.06
C ARG A 88 -7.94 21.11 8.40
N GLN A 89 -7.40 20.47 9.44
CA GLN A 89 -7.19 21.12 10.74
C GLN A 89 -6.15 22.23 10.64
N PHE A 90 -5.05 21.98 9.92
CA PHE A 90 -4.07 23.01 9.60
C PHE A 90 -4.71 24.18 8.83
N ASP A 91 -5.61 23.87 7.90
CA ASP A 91 -6.34 24.89 7.14
C ASP A 91 -7.16 25.82 8.04
N LEU A 92 -7.85 25.25 9.04
CA LEU A 92 -8.68 25.96 10.01
C LEU A 92 -7.87 26.74 11.07
N ASP A 93 -6.58 26.46 11.21
CA ASP A 93 -5.76 27.09 12.24
C ASP A 93 -5.23 28.46 11.80
N TRP A 94 -5.97 29.49 12.21
CA TRP A 94 -5.62 30.90 12.12
C TRP A 94 -4.22 31.28 12.62
N ARG A 95 -3.60 30.50 13.52
CA ARG A 95 -2.25 30.80 14.05
C ARG A 95 -1.18 30.83 12.95
N TYR A 96 -1.36 30.04 11.90
CA TYR A 96 -0.42 29.95 10.77
C TYR A 96 -0.72 30.96 9.64
N GLY A 97 -1.62 31.92 9.89
CA GLY A 97 -1.98 33.00 8.98
C GLY A 97 -3.08 32.61 7.97
N PRO A 98 -3.55 33.59 7.16
CA PRO A 98 -4.70 33.41 6.27
C PRO A 98 -4.42 32.40 5.15
N CYS A 99 -5.43 31.61 4.79
CA CYS A 99 -5.42 30.59 3.73
C CYS A 99 -5.69 31.13 2.31
N THR A 100 -5.97 32.42 2.15
CA THR A 100 -6.52 32.95 0.90
C THR A 100 -5.46 33.08 -0.20
N GLY A 101 -5.69 32.41 -1.32
CA GLY A 101 -4.93 32.59 -2.57
C GLY A 101 -3.52 32.00 -2.56
N ILE A 102 -3.23 31.07 -1.66
CA ILE A 102 -1.95 30.37 -1.56
C ILE A 102 -2.19 28.87 -1.38
N SER A 103 -1.30 28.05 -1.92
CA SER A 103 -1.32 26.59 -1.66
C SER A 103 -1.05 26.28 -0.19
N ARG A 104 -1.46 25.09 0.27
CA ARG A 104 -1.15 24.63 1.64
C ARG A 104 0.35 24.65 1.94
N LEU A 105 1.19 24.29 0.96
CA LEU A 105 2.65 24.29 1.10
C LEU A 105 3.19 25.70 1.28
N GLN A 106 2.76 26.66 0.46
CA GLN A 106 3.16 28.07 0.59
C GLN A 106 2.73 28.66 1.94
N ARG A 107 1.54 28.30 2.44
CA ARG A 107 1.10 28.71 3.78
C ARG A 107 2.02 28.16 4.87
N TRP A 108 2.38 26.89 4.77
CA TRP A 108 3.30 26.23 5.70
C TRP A 108 4.67 26.93 5.69
N GLU A 109 5.23 27.19 4.51
CA GLU A 109 6.52 27.87 4.36
C GLU A 109 6.50 29.28 4.96
N ARG A 110 5.43 30.05 4.71
CA ARG A 110 5.26 31.37 5.31
C ARG A 110 5.20 31.29 6.83
N ALA A 111 4.42 30.35 7.38
CA ALA A 111 4.33 30.16 8.82
C ALA A 111 5.68 29.77 9.45
N ALA A 112 6.45 28.93 8.78
CA ALA A 112 7.81 28.57 9.18
C ALA A 112 8.76 29.77 9.14
N GLN A 113 8.70 30.59 8.09
CA GLN A 113 9.49 31.83 7.97
C GLN A 113 9.19 32.84 9.09
N HIS A 114 7.93 32.92 9.54
CA HIS A 114 7.54 33.75 10.69
C HIS A 114 7.84 33.13 12.05
N GLY A 115 8.48 31.96 12.10
CA GLY A 115 8.85 31.31 13.36
C GLY A 115 7.68 30.71 14.14
N LEU A 116 6.55 30.45 13.48
CA LEU A 116 5.34 29.90 14.10
C LEU A 116 5.42 28.38 14.31
N ASN A 117 6.52 27.75 13.89
CA ASN A 117 6.81 26.31 14.02
C ASN A 117 5.62 25.42 13.62
N PRO A 118 5.14 25.50 12.36
CA PRO A 118 4.10 24.59 11.89
C PRO A 118 4.59 23.12 11.91
N PRO A 119 3.69 22.13 12.08
CA PRO A 119 4.08 20.72 12.16
C PRO A 119 4.80 20.23 10.90
N GLN A 120 5.94 19.55 11.03
CA GLN A 120 6.71 19.05 9.88
C GLN A 120 5.97 17.95 9.11
N GLU A 121 5.14 17.16 9.80
CA GLU A 121 4.31 16.11 9.20
C GLU A 121 3.47 16.66 8.05
N ILE A 122 2.91 17.86 8.22
CA ILE A 122 2.12 18.56 7.20
C ILE A 122 2.95 18.85 5.95
N ARG A 123 4.21 19.29 6.13
CA ARG A 123 5.12 19.54 5.01
C ARG A 123 5.45 18.24 4.26
N ASP A 124 5.75 17.18 5.00
CA ASP A 124 6.12 15.90 4.41
C ASP A 124 4.96 15.29 3.62
N MET A 125 3.72 15.39 4.15
CA MET A 125 2.51 15.02 3.43
C MET A 125 2.37 15.80 2.12
N LEU A 126 2.52 17.13 2.18
CA LEU A 126 2.38 18.01 1.02
C LEU A 126 3.47 17.81 -0.04
N LEU A 127 4.70 17.47 0.37
CA LEU A 127 5.79 17.12 -0.55
C LEU A 127 5.58 15.74 -1.20
N SER A 128 4.97 14.80 -0.47
CA SER A 128 4.70 13.46 -1.01
C SER A 128 3.55 13.42 -2.01
N ALA A 129 2.62 14.38 -1.90
CA ALA A 129 1.37 14.46 -2.66
C ALA A 129 1.26 15.77 -3.46
N ASP A 130 2.39 16.32 -3.92
CA ASP A 130 2.47 17.57 -4.70
C ASP A 130 1.65 17.58 -5.99
N THR A 131 1.28 16.39 -6.47
CA THR A 131 0.52 16.16 -7.69
C THR A 131 -1.00 16.03 -7.42
N ASP A 132 -1.40 15.81 -6.17
CA ASP A 132 -2.80 15.57 -5.79
C ASP A 132 -3.52 16.88 -5.43
N PRO A 133 -4.59 17.27 -6.15
CA PRO A 133 -5.38 18.45 -5.83
C PRO A 133 -5.94 18.46 -4.40
N ASP A 134 -6.31 17.29 -3.87
CA ASP A 134 -6.91 17.19 -2.53
C ASP A 134 -5.90 17.52 -1.42
N TYR A 135 -4.60 17.35 -1.70
CA TYR A 135 -3.51 17.68 -0.78
C TYR A 135 -3.01 19.11 -0.99
N THR A 136 -2.93 19.58 -2.24
CA THR A 136 -2.35 20.88 -2.58
C THR A 136 -3.30 22.07 -2.35
N HIS A 137 -4.59 21.89 -2.63
CA HIS A 137 -5.61 22.93 -2.52
C HIS A 137 -6.36 22.89 -1.18
N TRP A 138 -6.84 24.05 -0.74
CA TRP A 138 -7.68 24.18 0.44
C TRP A 138 -9.15 23.92 0.09
N TYR A 139 -9.95 23.50 1.07
CA TYR A 139 -11.27 22.89 0.87
C TYR A 139 -12.31 23.73 0.10
N TYR A 140 -12.12 25.05 -0.08
CA TYR A 140 -13.03 25.91 -0.84
C TYR A 140 -12.43 26.53 -2.10
N GLU A 141 -11.35 25.98 -2.65
CA GLU A 141 -10.85 26.36 -3.98
C GLU A 141 -11.57 25.61 -5.12
N GLN A 142 -12.82 25.16 -4.88
CA GLN A 142 -13.70 24.51 -5.86
C GLN A 142 -14.58 25.53 -6.60
#